data_AF-A0A9D1XU49-F1
#
_entry.id   AF-A0A9D1XU49-F1
#
_cell.length_a   1.000
_cell.length_b   1.000
_cell.length_c   1.000
_cell.angle_alpha   90.00
_cell.angle_beta   90.00
_cell.angle_gamma   90.00
#
_symmetry.space_group_name_H-M   'P 1'
#
loop_
_entity.id
_entity.type
_entity.pdbx_description
1 polymer ?
#
loop_
_entity_poly.entity_id
_entity_poly.type
_entity_poly.pdbx_seq_one_letter_code
_entity_poly.pdbx_strand_id
1 'polypeptide(L)' 'METTTTPSLRTFEVTIPEQYTDTLKQFIKALKGKIKAEKKTGLDEALEDVKAGRVYRAQSTKDLMEQILG' A
#
# COMPACT_ATOMS: atom_id res chain seq x y z
N MET A 1 12.41 17.12 -35.52
CA MET A 1 11.70 15.93 -34.98
C MET A 1 12.39 15.59 -33.67
N GLU A 2 11.81 16.01 -32.55
CA GLU A 2 12.33 15.69 -31.22
C GLU A 2 11.85 14.29 -30.86
N THR A 3 12.76 13.34 -30.77
CA THR A 3 12.46 11.97 -30.35
C THR A 3 12.23 11.95 -28.85
N THR A 4 10.97 12.11 -28.44
CA THR A 4 10.53 11.87 -27.06
C THR A 4 10.64 10.36 -26.75
N THR A 5 11.86 9.93 -26.43
CA THR A 5 12.12 8.59 -25.90
C THR A 5 11.50 8.51 -24.52
N THR A 6 10.26 8.05 -24.43
CA THR A 6 9.63 7.67 -23.16
C THR A 6 10.47 6.55 -22.55
N PRO A 7 11.15 6.76 -21.41
CA PRO A 7 11.98 5.72 -20.82
C PRO A 7 11.09 4.56 -20.41
N SER A 8 11.36 3.38 -20.96
CA SER A 8 10.65 2.16 -20.59
C SER A 8 10.97 1.80 -19.15
N LEU A 9 9.93 1.64 -18.32
CA LEU A 9 10.07 1.28 -16.91
C LEU A 9 10.06 -0.24 -16.77
N ARG A 10 11.07 -0.79 -16.07
CA ARG A 10 11.11 -2.22 -15.67
C ARG A 10 11.12 -2.31 -14.15
N THR A 11 10.34 -3.24 -13.61
CA THR A 11 10.26 -3.51 -12.17
C THR A 11 10.98 -4.82 -11.87
N PHE A 12 11.78 -4.83 -10.80
CA PHE A 12 12.50 -6.01 -10.31
C PHE A 12 12.19 -6.18 -8.82
N GLU A 13 12.14 -7.43 -8.37
CA GLU A 13 12.07 -7.77 -6.95
C GLU A 13 13.47 -8.18 -6.48
N VAL A 14 13.93 -7.60 -5.38
CA VAL A 14 15.25 -7.88 -4.81
C VAL A 14 15.13 -8.02 -3.30
N THR A 15 15.80 -9.03 -2.74
CA THR A 15 15.89 -9.22 -1.29
C THR A 15 17.18 -8.57 -0.80
N ILE A 16 17.07 -7.60 0.11
CA ILE A 16 18.23 -6.91 0.69
C ILE A 16 18.12 -6.86 2.22
N PRO A 17 19.25 -6.82 2.94
CA PRO A 17 19.25 -6.60 4.39
C PRO A 17 18.65 -5.23 4.76
N GLU A 18 17.87 -5.19 5.85
CA GLU A 18 17.11 -4.00 6.28
C GLU A 18 17.97 -2.76 6.53
N GLN A 19 19.24 -2.95 6.91
CA GLN A 19 20.20 -1.85 7.12
C GLN A 19 20.45 -1.00 5.86
N TYR A 20 20.11 -1.51 4.67
CA TYR A 20 20.29 -0.79 3.39
C TYR A 20 19.00 -0.19 2.84
N THR A 21 17.86 -0.33 3.53
CA THR A 21 16.56 0.10 3.01
C THR A 21 16.49 1.62 2.80
N ASP A 22 17.07 2.41 3.70
CA ASP A 22 17.13 3.87 3.58
C ASP A 22 17.98 4.33 2.39
N THR A 23 19.14 3.70 2.20
CA THR A 23 20.01 3.95 1.04
C THR A 23 19.29 3.65 -0.27
N LEU A 24 18.58 2.51 -0.34
CA LEU A 24 17.81 2.13 -1.52
C LEU A 24 16.67 3.13 -1.78
N LYS A 25 15.95 3.57 -0.73
CA LYS A 25 14.89 4.58 -0.85
C LYS A 25 15.43 5.89 -1.42
N GLN A 26 16.59 6.35 -0.93
CA GLN A 26 17.23 7.58 -1.41
C GLN A 26 17.66 7.45 -2.87
N PHE A 27 18.22 6.30 -3.25
CA PHE A 27 18.62 6.01 -4.63
C PHE A 27 17.44 5.99 -5.61
N ILE A 28 16.34 5.29 -5.26
CA ILE A 28 15.15 5.24 -6.11
C ILE A 28 14.52 6.64 -6.25
N LYS A 29 14.48 7.44 -5.17
CA LYS A 29 14.02 8.84 -5.24
C LYS A 29 14.89 9.69 -6.18
N ALA A 30 16.21 9.52 -6.15
CA ALA A 30 17.13 10.22 -7.05
C ALA A 30 16.88 9.87 -8.52
N LEU A 31 16.51 8.62 -8.80
CA LEU A 31 16.10 8.15 -10.13
C LEU A 31 14.69 8.58 -10.54
N LYS A 32 13.98 9.36 -9.70
CA LYS A 32 12.53 9.64 -9.83
C LYS A 32 11.68 8.37 -9.99
N GLY A 33 12.19 7.24 -9.49
CA GLY A 33 11.52 5.96 -9.50
C GLY A 33 10.43 5.89 -8.43
N LYS A 34 9.46 4.99 -8.63
CA LYS A 34 8.41 4.73 -7.64
C LYS A 34 8.81 3.55 -6.77
N ILE A 35 8.81 3.77 -5.46
CA ILE A 35 8.96 2.71 -4.46
C ILE A 35 7.55 2.21 -4.15
N LYS A 36 7.26 0.95 -4.46
CA LYS A 36 6.09 0.25 -3.89
C LYS A 36 6.45 -0.13 -2.46
N ALA A 37 6.30 0.81 -1.54
CA ALA A 37 6.31 0.46 -0.13
C ALA A 37 4.98 -0.24 0.17
N GLU A 38 5.04 -1.45 0.71
CA GLU A 38 3.91 -2.06 1.39
C GLU A 38 3.66 -1.22 2.66
N LYS A 39 2.99 -0.07 2.47
CA LYS A 39 2.42 0.65 3.60
C LYS A 39 1.32 -0.25 4.12
N LYS A 40 1.34 -0.61 5.41
CA LYS A 40 0.11 -1.03 6.10
C LYS A 40 -0.93 0.03 5.79
N THR A 41 -1.86 -0.34 4.93
CA THR A 41 -2.98 0.51 4.57
C THR A 41 -4.08 0.29 5.60
N GLY A 42 -5.08 1.18 5.66
CA GLY A 42 -6.27 0.90 6.44
C GLY A 42 -6.96 -0.42 6.05
N LEU A 43 -6.71 -0.95 4.85
CA LEU A 43 -7.17 -2.28 4.42
C LEU A 43 -6.39 -3.41 5.09
N ASP A 44 -5.10 -3.22 5.37
CA ASP A 44 -4.28 -4.20 6.10
C ASP A 44 -4.73 -4.30 7.55
N GLU A 45 -4.97 -3.16 8.19
CA GLU A 45 -5.55 -3.10 9.54
C GLU A 45 -6.96 -3.71 9.58
N ALA A 46 -7.82 -3.39 8.60
CA ALA A 46 -9.15 -4.00 8.50
C ALA A 46 -9.07 -5.53 8.30
N LEU A 47 -8.08 -6.02 7.55
CA LEU A 47 -7.86 -7.46 7.37
C LEU A 47 -7.40 -8.12 8.67
N GLU A 48 -6.54 -7.46 9.45
CA GLU A 48 -6.13 -7.92 10.78
C GLU A 48 -7.30 -7.93 11.79
N ASP A 49 -8.19 -6.94 11.75
CA ASP A 49 -9.39 -6.89 12.59
C ASP A 49 -10.37 -8.02 12.27
N VAL A 50 -10.56 -8.34 10.99
CA VAL A 50 -11.37 -9.50 10.57
C VAL A 50 -10.75 -10.81 11.04
N LYS A 51 -9.43 -11.00 10.87
CA LYS A 51 -8.72 -12.19 11.35
C LYS A 51 -8.77 -12.32 12.87
N ALA A 52 -8.71 -11.20 13.60
CA ALA A 52 -8.76 -11.17 15.05
C ALA A 52 -10.18 -11.26 15.62
N GLY A 53 -11.21 -11.35 14.77
CA GLY A 53 -12.60 -11.42 15.20
C GLY A 53 -13.13 -10.11 15.79
N ARG A 54 -12.41 -9.00 15.61
CA ARG A 54 -12.84 -7.65 16.01
C ARG A 54 -13.78 -7.06 14.95
N VAL A 55 -14.82 -7.82 14.61
CA VAL A 55 -15.78 -7.44 13.57
C VAL A 55 -17.06 -6.97 14.24
N TYR A 56 -17.48 -5.75 13.93
CA TYR A 56 -18.79 -5.27 14.36
C TYR A 56 -19.88 -6.02 13.60
N ARG A 57 -20.88 -6.51 14.32
CA ARG A 57 -21.99 -7.29 13.76
C ARG A 57 -23.24 -6.45 13.75
N ALA A 58 -23.72 -6.11 12.56
CA ALA A 58 -25.04 -5.58 12.37
C ALA A 58 -26.06 -6.71 12.22
N GLN A 59 -27.24 -6.56 12.80
CA GLN A 59 -28.32 -7.56 12.68
C GLN A 59 -29.11 -7.44 11.38
N SER A 60 -29.06 -6.28 10.73
CA SER A 60 -29.72 -6.03 9.45
C SER A 60 -29.02 -4.93 8.68
N THR A 61 -29.31 -4.81 7.38
CA THR A 61 -28.77 -3.73 6.53
C THR A 61 -29.18 -2.34 7.03
N LYS A 62 -30.35 -2.23 7.68
CA LYS A 62 -30.82 -0.97 8.28
C LYS A 62 -30.01 -0.59 9.51
N ASP A 63 -29.78 -1.56 10.40
CA ASP A 63 -28.92 -1.42 11.58
C ASP A 63 -27.47 -1.09 11.19
N LEU A 64 -26.96 -1.70 10.11
CA LEU A 64 -25.65 -1.35 9.55
C LEU A 64 -25.60 0.10 9.08
N MET A 65 -26.63 0.57 8.37
CA MET A 65 -26.70 1.95 7.89
C MET A 65 -26.79 2.95 9.05
N GLU A 66 -27.63 2.71 10.05
CA GLU A 66 -27.73 3.57 11.24
C GLU A 66 -26.40 3.60 12.02
N GLN A 67 -25.71 2.45 12.16
CA GLN A 67 -24.40 2.41 12.84
C GLN A 67 -23.29 3.16 12.10
N ILE A 68 -23.33 3.21 10.76
CA ILE A 68 -22.31 3.90 9.94
C ILE A 68 -22.64 5.38 9.74
N LEU A 69 -23.92 5.72 9.59
CA LEU A 69 -24.36 7.03 9.11
C LEU A 69 -25.00 7.92 10.18
N GLY A 70 -25.45 7.34 11.31
CA GLY A 70 -26.19 8.04 12.36
C GLY A 70 -27.67 8.16 12.06
#